data_AF-A0A2J6HNA8-F1
#
_entry.id   AF-A0A2J6HNA8-F1
#
_cell.length_a   1.000
_cell.length_b   1.000
_cell.length_c   1.000
_cell.angle_alpha   90.00
_cell.angle_beta   90.00
_cell.angle_gamma   90.00
#
_symmetry.space_group_name_H-M   'P 1'
#
loop_
_entity.id
_entity.type
_entity.pdbx_description
1 polymer ?
#
loop_
_entity_poly.entity_id
_entity_poly.type
_entity_poly.pdbx_seq_one_letter_code
_entity_poly.pdbx_strand_id
1 'polypeptide(L)'
;LDGNLERIFRLLGLKYPPEEILTIYQGLQSKKPDMRINAVEFLDNLLETNLKRVLIPIVETVFLDHISESTFKNLNVKIPDEFECLSMLLAGKDNKIKLAVLYLISQSKNTRYLTLVEKYANDDNPKIRNFSGQAIASLNNN
;
A
#
# COMPACT_ATOMS: atom_id res chain seq x y z
N LEU A 1 4.61 3.92 10.73
CA LEU A 1 3.80 2.67 10.72
C LEU A 1 3.86 1.95 12.07
N ASP A 2 4.99 2.00 12.78
CA ASP A 2 5.24 1.26 14.03
C ASP A 2 4.18 1.41 15.14
N GLY A 3 3.62 2.60 15.36
CA GLY A 3 2.71 2.83 16.49
C GLY A 3 1.34 2.14 16.41
N ASN A 4 0.82 1.88 15.21
CA ASN A 4 -0.48 1.19 15.07
C ASN A 4 -0.35 -0.30 15.33
N LEU A 5 0.75 -0.90 14.86
CA LEU A 5 1.00 -2.30 15.09
C LEU A 5 1.34 -2.57 16.55
N GLU A 6 2.15 -1.72 17.19
CA GLU A 6 2.41 -1.81 18.63
C GLU A 6 1.10 -1.79 19.43
N ARG A 7 0.14 -0.92 19.06
CA ARG A 7 -1.19 -0.89 19.67
C ARG A 7 -1.96 -2.19 19.48
N ILE A 8 -1.92 -2.80 18.29
CA ILE A 8 -2.55 -4.10 18.03
C ILE A 8 -1.97 -5.15 18.98
N PHE A 9 -0.65 -5.24 19.12
CA PHE A 9 -0.01 -6.20 20.02
C PHE A 9 -0.32 -5.92 21.49
N ARG A 10 -0.37 -4.65 21.91
CA ARG A 10 -0.83 -4.30 23.27
C ARG A 10 -2.26 -4.74 23.55
N LEU A 11 -3.16 -4.60 22.56
CA LEU A 11 -4.54 -5.07 22.67
C LEU A 11 -4.62 -6.61 22.69
N LEU A 12 -3.79 -7.30 21.90
CA LEU A 12 -3.68 -8.76 21.97
C LEU A 12 -3.24 -9.23 23.35
N GLY A 13 -2.32 -8.52 24.00
CA GLY A 13 -1.88 -8.81 25.37
C GLY A 13 -2.97 -8.65 26.43
N LEU A 14 -4.13 -8.06 26.11
CA LEU A 14 -5.30 -8.05 26.99
C LEU A 14 -6.10 -9.37 26.93
N LYS A 15 -5.98 -10.12 25.83
CA LYS A 15 -6.72 -11.37 25.58
C LYS A 15 -5.83 -12.62 25.69
N TYR A 16 -4.57 -12.50 25.31
CA TYR A 16 -3.58 -13.59 25.28
C TYR A 16 -2.47 -13.33 26.32
N PRO A 17 -1.70 -14.36 26.72
CA PRO A 17 -0.61 -14.20 27.68
C PRO A 17 0.37 -13.08 27.25
N PRO A 18 0.55 -12.03 28.07
CA PRO A 18 1.36 -10.87 27.69
C PRO A 18 2.80 -11.22 27.31
N GLU A 19 3.39 -12.20 27.99
CA GLU A 19 4.76 -12.66 27.74
C GLU A 19 4.92 -13.32 26.35
N GLU A 20 3.92 -14.10 25.93
CA GLU A 20 3.90 -14.73 24.60
C GLU A 20 3.75 -13.67 23.51
N ILE A 21 2.80 -12.74 23.69
CA ILE A 21 2.57 -11.63 22.77
C ILE A 21 3.81 -10.73 22.64
N LEU A 22 4.49 -10.44 23.74
CA LEU A 22 5.73 -9.67 23.73
C LEU A 22 6.85 -10.41 23.00
N THR A 23 6.99 -11.71 23.24
CA THR A 23 7.98 -12.57 22.56
C THR A 23 7.77 -12.58 21.06
N ILE A 24 6.52 -12.75 20.61
CA ILE A 24 6.15 -12.69 19.19
C ILE A 24 6.49 -11.33 18.60
N TYR A 25 6.09 -10.24 19.28
CA TYR A 25 6.34 -8.88 18.80
C TYR A 25 7.83 -8.59 18.61
N GLN A 26 8.67 -9.00 19.57
CA GLN A 26 10.12 -8.87 19.48
C GLN A 26 10.71 -9.71 18.33
N GLY A 27 10.21 -10.94 18.14
CA GLY A 27 10.60 -11.80 17.03
C GLY A 27 10.31 -11.19 15.66
N LEU A 28 9.14 -10.56 15.51
CA LEU A 28 8.75 -9.85 14.28
C LEU A 28 9.65 -8.64 13.98
N GLN A 29 10.12 -7.92 15.01
CA GLN A 29 11.05 -6.80 14.86
C GLN A 29 12.50 -7.22 14.59
N SER A 30 12.80 -8.52 14.61
CA SER A 30 14.14 -9.03 14.41
C SER A 30 14.66 -8.77 12.98
N LYS A 31 15.93 -8.39 12.87
CA LYS A 31 16.62 -8.27 11.58
C LYS A 31 16.83 -9.63 10.89
N LYS A 32 16.73 -10.75 11.63
CA LYS A 32 16.93 -12.11 11.10
C LYS A 32 15.63 -12.65 10.50
N PRO A 33 15.59 -13.02 9.21
CA PRO A 33 14.39 -13.55 8.56
C PRO A 33 13.79 -14.76 9.29
N ASP A 34 14.61 -15.72 9.71
CA ASP A 34 14.15 -16.93 10.40
C ASP A 34 13.41 -16.60 11.71
N MET A 35 13.89 -15.60 12.45
CA MET A 35 13.23 -15.15 13.69
C MET A 35 11.86 -14.52 13.41
N ARG A 36 11.72 -13.80 12.28
CA ARG A 36 10.44 -13.22 11.87
C ARG A 36 9.47 -14.33 11.45
N ILE A 37 9.93 -15.31 10.68
CA ILE A 37 9.13 -16.47 10.26
C ILE A 37 8.62 -17.24 11.48
N ASN A 38 9.52 -17.59 12.41
CA ASN A 38 9.15 -18.31 13.64
C ASN A 38 8.13 -17.51 14.47
N ALA A 39 8.25 -16.18 14.52
CA ALA A 39 7.30 -15.33 15.22
C ALA A 39 5.92 -15.28 14.54
N VAL A 40 5.87 -15.28 13.20
CA VAL A 40 4.61 -15.40 12.44
C VAL A 40 3.95 -16.74 12.70
N GLU A 41 4.69 -17.84 12.65
CA GLU A 41 4.17 -19.18 12.94
C GLU A 41 3.66 -19.29 14.39
N PHE A 42 4.38 -18.71 15.35
CA PHE A 42 3.94 -18.68 16.73
C PHE A 42 2.65 -17.88 16.89
N LEU A 43 2.57 -16.70 16.26
CA LEU A 43 1.33 -15.92 16.21
C LEU A 43 0.19 -16.70 15.58
N ASP A 44 0.44 -17.41 14.48
CA ASP A 44 -0.56 -18.21 13.79
C ASP A 44 -1.12 -19.32 14.70
N ASN A 45 -0.26 -19.96 15.48
CA ASN A 45 -0.68 -20.99 16.43
C ASN A 45 -1.43 -20.42 17.65
N LEU A 46 -1.15 -19.18 18.05
CA LEU A 46 -1.77 -18.54 19.21
C LEU A 46 -3.17 -17.98 18.91
N LEU A 47 -3.38 -17.45 17.70
CA LEU A 47 -4.60 -16.71 17.36
C LEU A 47 -5.79 -17.63 17.05
N GLU A 48 -6.96 -17.22 17.52
CA GLU A 48 -8.23 -17.83 17.12
C GLU A 48 -8.52 -17.58 15.63
N THR A 49 -9.23 -18.51 14.98
CA THR A 49 -9.47 -18.52 13.52
C THR A 49 -9.93 -17.18 12.93
N ASN A 50 -10.81 -16.45 13.61
CA ASN A 50 -11.32 -15.17 13.13
C ASN A 50 -10.23 -14.08 13.13
N LEU A 51 -9.40 -14.06 14.16
CA LEU A 51 -8.33 -13.08 14.30
C LEU A 51 -7.14 -13.42 13.42
N LYS A 52 -6.82 -14.71 13.31
CA LYS A 52 -5.83 -15.28 12.38
C LYS A 52 -6.04 -14.78 10.95
N ARG A 53 -7.27 -14.91 10.43
CA ARG A 53 -7.63 -14.50 9.06
C ARG A 53 -7.34 -13.03 8.76
N VAL A 54 -7.35 -12.17 9.77
CA VAL A 54 -7.13 -10.73 9.62
C VAL A 54 -5.68 -10.35 9.92
N LEU A 55 -5.12 -10.84 11.03
CA LEU A 55 -3.82 -10.38 11.50
C LEU A 55 -2.64 -11.04 10.79
N ILE A 56 -2.72 -12.33 10.45
CA ILE A 56 -1.60 -13.03 9.81
C ILE A 56 -1.24 -12.37 8.48
N PRO A 57 -2.19 -12.09 7.56
CA PRO A 57 -1.85 -11.42 6.32
C PRO A 57 -1.21 -10.04 6.53
N ILE A 58 -1.67 -9.26 7.51
CA ILE A 58 -1.08 -7.94 7.83
C ILE A 58 0.37 -8.11 8.29
N VAL A 59 0.62 -9.02 9.22
CA VAL A 59 1.97 -9.25 9.77
C VAL A 59 2.90 -9.77 8.68
N GLU A 60 2.45 -10.70 7.83
CA GLU A 60 3.22 -11.18 6.68
C GLU A 60 3.59 -10.02 5.74
N THR A 61 2.64 -9.13 5.40
CA THR A 61 2.96 -7.98 4.52
C THR A 61 3.95 -6.99 5.11
N VAL A 62 3.99 -6.84 6.44
CA VAL A 62 4.83 -5.84 7.10
C VAL A 62 6.23 -6.37 7.39
N PHE A 63 6.35 -7.67 7.71
CA PHE A 63 7.59 -8.24 8.25
C PHE A 63 8.24 -9.29 7.38
N LEU A 64 7.49 -9.93 6.50
CA LEU A 64 8.06 -10.86 5.54
C LEU A 64 8.17 -10.09 4.22
N ASP A 65 9.40 -9.91 3.74
CA ASP A 65 9.71 -9.19 2.48
C ASP A 65 9.07 -9.84 1.23
N HIS A 66 8.22 -10.87 1.42
CA HIS A 66 7.46 -11.60 0.43
C HIS A 66 5.97 -11.38 0.65
N ILE A 67 5.41 -10.40 -0.06
CA ILE A 67 3.96 -10.29 -0.17
C ILE A 67 3.50 -11.28 -1.26
N SER A 68 2.79 -12.33 -0.85
CA SER A 68 2.19 -13.28 -1.79
C SER A 68 0.84 -12.78 -2.29
N GLU A 69 0.45 -13.16 -3.51
CA GLU A 69 -0.87 -12.82 -4.08
C GLU A 69 -2.03 -13.36 -3.21
N SER A 70 -1.80 -14.48 -2.52
CA SER A 70 -2.74 -15.04 -1.53
C SER A 70 -2.92 -14.16 -0.30
N THR A 71 -1.89 -13.41 0.11
CA THR A 71 -1.95 -12.45 1.22
C THR A 71 -2.94 -11.33 0.89
N PHE A 72 -2.90 -10.80 -0.34
CA PHE A 72 -3.85 -9.77 -0.79
C PHE A 72 -5.28 -10.28 -0.91
N LYS A 73 -5.47 -11.51 -1.41
CA LYS A 73 -6.80 -12.14 -1.52
C LYS A 73 -7.47 -12.29 -0.14
N ASN A 74 -6.71 -12.68 0.88
CA ASN A 74 -7.22 -12.87 2.24
C ASN A 74 -7.58 -11.55 2.94
N LEU A 75 -6.89 -10.47 2.62
CA LEU A 75 -7.17 -9.15 3.20
C LEU A 75 -8.46 -8.51 2.66
N ASN A 76 -9.09 -9.09 1.63
CA ASN A 76 -10.22 -8.51 0.89
C ASN A 76 -9.98 -7.04 0.50
N VAL A 77 -8.70 -6.69 0.28
CA VAL A 77 -8.29 -5.35 -0.12
C VAL A 77 -8.37 -5.30 -1.64
N LYS A 78 -9.18 -4.37 -2.15
CA LYS A 78 -9.21 -4.09 -3.58
C LYS A 78 -7.82 -3.61 -4.00
N ILE A 79 -7.13 -4.41 -4.82
CA ILE A 79 -5.90 -3.99 -5.49
C ILE A 79 -6.33 -2.99 -6.57
N PRO A 80 -5.91 -1.73 -6.49
CA PRO A 80 -6.27 -0.74 -7.50
C PRO A 80 -5.71 -1.15 -8.86
N ASP A 81 -6.50 -0.97 -9.92
CA ASP A 81 -5.99 -1.12 -11.28
C ASP A 81 -5.02 0.03 -11.62
N GLU A 82 -4.35 -0.04 -12.78
CA GLU A 82 -3.39 0.98 -13.20
C GLU A 82 -4.02 2.39 -13.19
N PHE A 83 -5.27 2.50 -13.65
CA PHE A 83 -5.99 3.76 -13.69
C PHE A 83 -6.23 4.33 -12.29
N GLU A 84 -6.68 3.49 -11.36
CA GLU A 84 -6.88 3.87 -9.95
C GLU A 84 -5.55 4.27 -9.30
N CYS A 85 -4.46 3.54 -9.58
CA CYS A 85 -3.12 3.88 -9.09
C CYS A 85 -2.67 5.26 -9.55
N LEU A 86 -2.73 5.53 -10.86
CA LEU A 86 -2.32 6.82 -11.42
C LEU A 86 -3.21 7.96 -10.90
N SER A 87 -4.52 7.72 -10.75
CA SER A 87 -5.45 8.67 -10.14
C SER A 87 -5.06 9.00 -8.69
N MET A 88 -4.72 7.98 -7.88
CA MET A 88 -4.29 8.17 -6.50
C MET A 88 -2.97 8.95 -6.40
N LEU A 89 -2.00 8.65 -7.28
CA LEU A 89 -0.73 9.37 -7.32
C LEU A 89 -0.91 10.84 -7.72
N LEU A 90 -1.80 11.13 -8.69
CA LEU A 90 -2.14 12.50 -9.08
C LEU A 90 -2.86 13.28 -7.98
N ALA A 91 -3.72 12.62 -7.21
CA ALA A 91 -4.42 13.22 -6.07
C ALA A 91 -3.52 13.46 -4.84
N GLY A 92 -2.32 12.86 -4.82
CA GLY A 92 -1.33 13.04 -3.76
C GLY A 92 -0.83 14.48 -3.62
N LYS A 93 -0.03 14.76 -2.57
CA LYS A 93 0.50 16.11 -2.32
C LYS A 93 1.82 16.41 -3.03
N ASP A 94 2.55 15.39 -3.47
CA ASP A 94 3.89 15.56 -4.04
C ASP A 94 3.83 15.97 -5.53
N ASN A 95 4.20 17.22 -5.79
CA ASN A 95 4.21 17.77 -7.15
C ASN A 95 5.18 17.05 -8.10
N LYS A 96 6.30 16.49 -7.61
CA LYS A 96 7.21 15.73 -8.48
C LYS A 96 6.56 14.43 -8.95
N ILE A 97 5.83 13.75 -8.06
CA ILE A 97 5.06 12.55 -8.41
C ILE A 97 3.98 12.92 -9.43
N LYS A 98 3.21 13.99 -9.19
CA LYS A 98 2.20 14.45 -10.16
C LYS A 98 2.78 14.69 -11.54
N LEU A 99 3.89 15.42 -11.62
CA LEU A 99 4.57 15.71 -12.90
C LEU A 99 5.06 14.44 -13.60
N ALA A 100 5.65 13.50 -12.84
CA ALA A 100 6.09 12.22 -13.38
C ALA A 100 4.91 11.40 -13.94
N VAL A 101 3.77 11.38 -13.24
CA VAL A 101 2.57 10.68 -13.69
C VAL A 101 1.95 11.33 -14.93
N LEU A 102 1.84 12.65 -14.97
CA LEU A 102 1.34 13.37 -16.14
C LEU A 102 2.21 13.11 -17.38
N TYR A 103 3.54 13.13 -17.20
CA TYR A 103 4.48 12.77 -18.26
C TYR A 103 4.32 11.32 -18.70
N LEU A 104 4.21 10.37 -17.77
CA LEU A 104 4.00 8.96 -18.09
C LEU A 104 2.70 8.74 -18.89
N ILE A 105 1.61 9.38 -18.46
CA ILE A 105 0.33 9.33 -19.18
C ILE A 105 0.49 9.89 -20.60
N SER A 106 1.24 10.98 -20.80
CA SER A 106 1.45 11.55 -22.14
C SER A 106 2.17 10.59 -23.09
N GLN A 107 3.03 9.70 -22.57
CA GLN A 107 3.72 8.69 -23.37
C GLN A 107 2.86 7.44 -23.63
N SER A 108 1.82 7.21 -22.83
CA SER A 108 1.01 5.98 -22.90
C SER A 108 0.12 5.87 -24.14
N LYS A 109 -0.23 7.01 -24.77
CA LYS A 109 -1.20 7.10 -25.88
C LYS A 109 -2.58 6.49 -25.59
N ASN A 110 -2.91 6.25 -24.32
CA ASN A 110 -4.17 5.62 -23.92
C ASN A 110 -5.21 6.68 -23.53
N THR A 111 -6.21 6.87 -24.38
CA THR A 111 -7.27 7.87 -24.21
C THR A 111 -8.13 7.66 -22.95
N ARG A 112 -8.10 6.46 -22.32
CA ARG A 112 -8.75 6.21 -21.03
C ARG A 112 -8.32 7.23 -19.97
N TYR A 113 -7.09 7.75 -20.04
CA TYR A 113 -6.54 8.68 -19.05
C TYR A 113 -6.90 10.15 -19.26
N LEU A 114 -7.60 10.53 -20.34
CA LEU A 114 -8.00 11.93 -20.60
C LEU A 114 -8.72 12.55 -19.40
N THR A 115 -9.71 11.83 -18.88
CA THR A 115 -10.51 12.26 -17.73
C THR A 115 -9.70 12.48 -16.44
N LEU A 116 -8.51 11.87 -16.32
CA LEU A 116 -7.61 12.11 -15.19
C LEU A 116 -6.80 13.39 -15.39
N VAL A 117 -6.22 13.56 -16.58
CA VAL A 117 -5.31 14.69 -16.84
C VAL A 117 -6.06 16.01 -16.96
N GLU A 118 -7.29 16.02 -17.49
CA GLU A 118 -8.14 17.21 -17.62
C GLU A 118 -8.42 17.91 -16.28
N LYS A 119 -8.51 17.15 -15.19
CA LYS A 119 -8.70 17.72 -13.84
C LYS A 119 -7.58 18.67 -13.42
N TYR A 120 -6.39 18.51 -14.01
CA TYR A 120 -5.19 19.28 -13.70
C TYR A 120 -4.89 20.37 -14.74
N ALA A 121 -5.75 20.55 -15.75
CA ALA A 121 -5.56 21.53 -16.82
C ALA A 121 -5.66 22.99 -16.35
N ASN A 122 -6.20 23.21 -15.14
CA ASN A 122 -6.30 24.51 -14.49
C ASN A 122 -5.66 24.51 -13.10
N ASP A 123 -4.71 23.61 -12.84
CA ASP A 123 -4.01 23.55 -11.55
C ASP A 123 -3.25 24.85 -11.25
N ASP A 124 -3.27 25.30 -9.99
CA ASP A 124 -2.59 26.51 -9.53
C ASP A 124 -1.09 26.45 -9.82
N ASN A 125 -0.50 25.25 -9.76
CA ASN A 125 0.90 25.05 -10.09
C ASN A 125 1.10 25.10 -11.62
N PRO A 126 1.86 26.09 -12.14
CA PRO A 126 2.04 26.27 -13.58
C PRO A 126 2.71 25.09 -14.27
N LYS A 127 3.55 24.32 -13.57
CA LYS A 127 4.18 23.13 -14.15
C LYS A 127 3.19 21.98 -14.32
N ILE A 128 2.33 21.76 -13.32
CA ILE A 128 1.30 20.72 -13.35
C ILE A 128 0.32 21.02 -14.47
N ARG A 129 -0.14 22.26 -14.55
CA ARG A 129 -1.00 22.75 -15.63
C ARG A 129 -0.39 22.51 -17.02
N ASN A 130 0.88 22.85 -17.21
CA ASN A 130 1.57 22.65 -18.48
C ASN A 130 1.66 21.16 -18.84
N PHE A 131 2.09 20.31 -17.91
CA PHE A 131 2.22 18.87 -18.14
C PHE A 131 0.87 18.19 -18.40
N SER A 132 -0.20 18.65 -17.74
CA SER A 132 -1.57 18.21 -18.03
C SER A 132 -1.97 18.58 -19.45
N GLY A 133 -1.73 19.82 -19.87
CA GLY A 133 -2.01 20.25 -21.25
C GLY A 133 -1.24 19.45 -22.30
N GLN A 134 0.04 19.14 -22.06
CA GLN A 134 0.83 18.28 -22.93
C GLN A 134 0.25 16.87 -23.01
N ALA A 135 -0.13 16.27 -21.87
CA ALA A 135 -0.74 14.96 -21.83
C ALA A 135 -2.06 14.93 -22.60
N ILE A 136 -2.93 15.93 -22.44
CA ILE A 136 -4.18 16.05 -23.19
C ILE A 136 -3.92 16.11 -24.70
N ALA A 137 -2.97 16.96 -25.14
CA ALA A 137 -2.61 17.08 -26.54
C ALA A 137 -2.06 15.76 -27.11
N SER A 138 -1.19 15.07 -26.36
CA SER A 138 -0.66 13.77 -26.77
C SER A 138 -1.74 12.69 -26.88
N LEU A 139 -2.74 12.70 -25.99
CA LEU A 139 -3.82 11.71 -26.00
C LEU A 139 -4.85 11.96 -27.11
N ASN A 140 -5.13 13.22 -27.45
CA ASN A 140 -6.08 13.57 -28.53
C ASN A 140 -5.50 13.38 -29.95
N ASN A 141 -4.18 13.24 -30.09
CA ASN A 141 -3.49 13.09 -31.37
C ASN A 141 -3.21 11.62 -31.77
N ASN A 142 -3.82 10.63 -31.10
CA ASN A 142 -3.81 9.21 -31.52
C ASN A 142 -5.22 8.76 -31.90
#